data_AF-A0A858BV69-F1
#
_entry.id   AF-A0A858BV69-F1
#
_cell.length_a   1.000
_cell.length_b   1.000
_cell.length_c   1.000
_cell.angle_alpha   90.00
_cell.angle_beta   90.00
_cell.angle_gamma   90.00
#
_symmetry.space_group_name_H-M   'P 1'
#
loop_
_entity.id
_entity.type
_entity.pdbx_description
1 polymer ?
#
loop_
_entity_poly.entity_id
_entity_poly.type
_entity_poly.pdbx_seq_one_letter_code
_entity_poly.pdbx_strand_id
1 'polypeptide(L)'
;MEVCKHDEFCGGCIHQGIPYDKQVEMKGREVLRLLEAKGIPADRFLGIEGSPKQYAYRNKMEYTFGDQVKDGEMTLGMHQKGRFMSIVTVDECQLVDPDFNILLKAVLEFCGKQGYGFYHKKTHQGLVRNLIVRKGERTGQLLVNLVTSSQLFFDETAFVECLQSLELNNPLVGILRTINDGLADAVNCDELKVLWGQDYYMEKILGLDFKVSAFSFFQTNIEAVERLYVSALGLIDQLEGKTVYDLFCGTGTITQALALKAKKAIGVELVAEAVEAAKVNAQLNGLTNCEFLAGDVFDVLDHIEEKPDVIVVDPPRVGIQNKALSKIVNYGVKQIVYISCNPKTLAENLQFMELYGYEVKSVKAYDNFPMTKHVECVCLLEKR
;
A
#
# COMPACT_ATOMS: atom_id res chain seq x y z
N MET A 1 -14.89 5.37 -21.09
CA MET A 1 -13.46 5.51 -21.41
C MET A 1 -13.02 4.29 -22.15
N GLU A 2 -12.18 4.47 -23.16
CA GLU A 2 -11.63 3.39 -23.98
C GLU A 2 -10.62 2.56 -23.19
N VAL A 3 -10.41 1.32 -23.65
CA VAL A 3 -9.39 0.40 -23.13
C VAL A 3 -8.02 1.10 -23.12
N CYS A 4 -7.25 0.90 -22.06
CA CYS A 4 -5.91 1.49 -21.94
C CYS A 4 -5.03 1.08 -23.14
N LYS A 5 -4.28 2.03 -23.73
CA LYS A 5 -3.38 1.76 -24.87
C LYS A 5 -2.36 0.66 -24.59
N HIS A 6 -2.06 0.44 -23.31
CA HIS A 6 -1.08 -0.54 -22.83
C HIS A 6 -1.69 -1.91 -22.51
N ASP A 7 -3.00 -2.10 -22.68
CA ASP A 7 -3.70 -3.31 -22.22
C ASP A 7 -3.15 -4.60 -22.85
N GLU A 8 -2.72 -4.56 -24.11
CA GLU A 8 -2.21 -5.75 -24.80
C GLU A 8 -1.07 -6.43 -24.00
N PHE A 9 -0.17 -5.64 -23.42
CA PHE A 9 1.05 -6.17 -22.80
C PHE A 9 1.15 -5.93 -21.29
N CYS A 10 0.61 -4.83 -20.75
CA CYS A 10 0.84 -4.44 -19.35
C CYS A 10 0.15 -5.40 -18.35
N GLY A 11 0.91 -5.98 -17.42
CA GLY A 11 0.38 -6.90 -16.41
C GLY A 11 -0.48 -6.28 -15.29
N GLY A 12 -0.62 -4.94 -15.27
CA GLY A 12 -1.22 -4.23 -14.14
C GLY A 12 -2.74 -4.30 -14.03
N CYS A 13 -3.46 -4.34 -15.16
CA CYS A 13 -4.92 -4.28 -15.22
C CYS A 13 -5.49 -5.50 -15.94
N ILE A 14 -6.03 -6.46 -15.18
CA ILE A 14 -6.53 -7.72 -15.76
C ILE A 14 -8.01 -7.69 -16.11
N HIS A 15 -8.76 -6.70 -15.61
CA HIS A 15 -10.20 -6.53 -15.90
C HIS A 15 -10.48 -5.41 -16.91
N GLN A 16 -9.45 -4.96 -17.64
CA GLN A 16 -9.64 -4.03 -18.76
C GLN A 16 -10.66 -4.58 -19.76
N GLY A 17 -11.47 -3.70 -20.33
CA GLY A 17 -12.58 -4.07 -21.23
C GLY A 17 -13.83 -4.65 -20.55
N ILE A 18 -13.78 -5.01 -19.25
CA ILE A 18 -14.97 -5.45 -18.50
C ILE A 18 -15.69 -4.21 -17.93
N PRO A 19 -17.02 -4.06 -18.13
CA PRO A 19 -17.80 -3.00 -17.49
C PRO A 19 -17.61 -2.98 -15.97
N TYR A 20 -17.47 -1.79 -15.38
CA TYR A 20 -17.04 -1.67 -13.99
C TYR A 20 -18.00 -2.33 -12.98
N ASP A 21 -19.30 -2.21 -13.20
CA ASP A 21 -20.34 -2.89 -12.43
C ASP A 21 -20.15 -4.42 -12.43
N LYS A 22 -19.76 -4.99 -13.58
CA LYS A 22 -19.42 -6.40 -13.71
C LYS A 22 -18.14 -6.77 -12.98
N GLN A 23 -17.14 -5.90 -12.94
CA GLN A 23 -15.93 -6.13 -12.14
C GLN A 23 -16.27 -6.23 -10.65
N VAL A 24 -17.07 -5.29 -10.15
CA VAL A 24 -17.53 -5.26 -8.75
C VAL A 24 -18.34 -6.52 -8.45
N GLU A 25 -19.31 -6.87 -9.31
CA GLU A 25 -20.10 -8.09 -9.18
C GLU A 25 -19.23 -9.35 -9.11
N MET A 26 -18.28 -9.53 -10.03
CA MET A 26 -17.36 -10.67 -10.07
C MET A 26 -16.52 -10.77 -8.79
N LYS A 27 -15.96 -9.64 -8.33
CA LYS A 27 -15.20 -9.56 -7.08
C LYS A 27 -16.05 -9.95 -5.87
N GLY A 28 -17.27 -9.42 -5.77
CA GLY A 28 -18.20 -9.74 -4.68
C GLY A 28 -18.56 -11.22 -4.62
N ARG A 29 -18.86 -11.84 -5.78
CA ARG A 29 -19.13 -13.28 -5.87
C ARG A 29 -17.93 -14.12 -5.42
N GLU A 30 -16.71 -13.73 -5.78
CA GLU A 30 -15.51 -14.46 -5.36
C GLU A 30 -15.28 -14.39 -3.85
N VAL A 31 -15.49 -13.22 -3.23
CA VAL A 31 -15.42 -13.09 -1.76
C VAL A 31 -16.45 -13.99 -1.08
N LEU A 32 -17.72 -13.92 -1.50
CA LEU A 32 -18.78 -14.76 -0.95
C LEU A 32 -18.44 -16.25 -1.05
N ARG A 33 -17.98 -16.70 -2.22
CA ARG A 33 -17.56 -18.09 -2.45
C ARG A 33 -16.45 -18.53 -1.50
N LEU A 34 -15.45 -17.67 -1.25
CA LEU A 34 -14.35 -17.96 -0.33
C LEU A 34 -14.81 -18.06 1.12
N LEU A 35 -15.75 -17.21 1.54
CA LEU A 35 -16.35 -17.23 2.87
C LEU A 35 -17.18 -18.51 3.10
N GLU A 36 -18.07 -18.85 2.16
CA GLU A 36 -18.91 -20.05 2.23
C GLU A 36 -18.07 -21.33 2.25
N ALA A 37 -16.98 -21.38 1.48
CA ALA A 37 -16.04 -22.51 1.48
C ALA A 37 -15.36 -22.75 2.85
N LYS A 38 -15.42 -21.77 3.76
CA LYS A 38 -14.90 -21.87 5.13
C LYS A 38 -15.99 -21.97 6.19
N GLY A 39 -17.26 -22.07 5.78
CA GLY A 39 -18.41 -22.24 6.66
C GLY A 39 -18.99 -20.93 7.20
N ILE A 40 -18.50 -19.77 6.71
CA ILE A 40 -19.06 -18.46 7.09
C ILE A 40 -20.40 -18.27 6.38
N PRO A 41 -21.51 -18.03 7.10
CA PRO A 41 -22.84 -17.90 6.48
C PRO A 41 -22.95 -16.70 5.53
N ALA A 42 -23.68 -16.87 4.43
CA ALA A 42 -23.85 -15.84 3.39
C ALA A 42 -24.53 -14.56 3.90
N ASP A 43 -25.41 -14.66 4.90
CA ASP A 43 -26.10 -13.51 5.52
C ASP A 43 -25.16 -12.60 6.31
N ARG A 44 -23.93 -13.05 6.61
CA ARG A 44 -22.86 -12.22 7.18
C ARG A 44 -22.16 -11.37 6.14
N PHE A 45 -22.25 -11.71 4.86
CA PHE A 45 -21.63 -10.93 3.79
C PHE A 45 -22.55 -9.80 3.33
N LEU A 46 -22.13 -8.55 3.59
CA LEU A 46 -22.88 -7.34 3.28
C LEU A 46 -22.70 -6.86 1.82
N GLY A 47 -22.10 -7.69 0.98
CA GLY A 47 -21.76 -7.33 -0.40
C GLY A 47 -20.44 -6.59 -0.54
N ILE A 48 -20.24 -6.03 -1.73
CA ILE A 48 -19.04 -5.28 -2.11
C ILE A 48 -19.40 -3.84 -2.47
N GLU A 49 -18.60 -2.90 -2.01
CA GLU A 49 -18.71 -1.49 -2.36
C GLU A 49 -17.68 -1.11 -3.45
N GLY A 50 -18.17 -0.61 -4.59
CA GLY A 50 -17.33 -0.13 -5.70
C GLY A 50 -16.55 1.14 -5.33
N SER A 51 -15.35 1.31 -5.86
CA SER A 51 -14.42 2.42 -5.60
C SER A 51 -15.03 3.80 -5.90
N PRO A 52 -14.73 4.85 -5.10
CA PRO A 52 -15.14 6.22 -5.41
C PRO A 52 -14.49 6.74 -6.69
N LYS A 53 -13.25 6.28 -6.96
CA LYS A 53 -12.42 6.72 -8.07
C LYS A 53 -11.84 5.52 -8.81
N GLN A 54 -12.24 5.36 -10.08
CA GLN A 54 -11.87 4.19 -10.90
C GLN A 54 -10.55 4.36 -11.67
N TYR A 55 -10.14 5.60 -11.93
CA TYR A 55 -8.96 5.98 -12.72
C TYR A 55 -8.19 7.09 -12.01
N ALA A 56 -6.92 7.26 -12.33
CA ALA A 56 -6.04 8.24 -11.67
C ALA A 56 -6.09 8.18 -10.12
N TYR A 57 -6.38 7.01 -9.55
CA TYR A 57 -6.51 6.82 -8.12
C TYR A 57 -5.18 6.47 -7.45
N ARG A 58 -4.23 5.95 -8.25
CA ARG A 58 -3.02 5.32 -7.73
C ARG A 58 -1.98 6.40 -7.46
N ASN A 59 -1.64 6.55 -6.20
CA ASN A 59 -0.75 7.60 -5.72
C ASN A 59 0.73 7.18 -5.63
N LYS A 60 1.05 5.92 -5.96
CA LYS A 60 2.40 5.36 -6.01
C LYS A 60 2.55 4.44 -7.21
N MET A 61 3.63 4.63 -7.95
CA MET A 61 4.14 3.68 -8.93
C MET A 61 5.61 3.38 -8.68
N GLU A 62 5.97 2.13 -8.97
CA GLU A 62 7.33 1.65 -9.02
C GLU A 62 7.51 1.05 -10.41
N TYR A 63 8.17 1.81 -11.27
CA TYR A 63 8.48 1.43 -12.64
C TYR A 63 9.85 0.78 -12.68
N THR A 64 9.99 -0.25 -13.50
CA THR A 64 11.23 -0.99 -13.67
C THR A 64 11.87 -0.59 -14.98
N PHE A 65 13.18 -0.37 -15.00
CA PHE A 65 13.94 -0.26 -16.24
C PHE A 65 14.25 -1.66 -16.78
N GLY A 66 14.22 -1.81 -18.10
CA GLY A 66 14.56 -3.08 -18.73
C GLY A 66 14.44 -3.02 -20.24
N ASP A 67 14.22 -4.19 -20.85
CA ASP A 67 13.88 -4.33 -22.26
C ASP A 67 12.59 -5.13 -22.41
N GLN A 68 11.82 -4.87 -23.48
CA GLN A 68 10.63 -5.69 -23.77
C GLN A 68 11.04 -7.02 -24.40
N VAL A 69 11.98 -6.93 -25.34
CA VAL A 69 12.63 -8.04 -26.02
C VAL A 69 14.11 -7.97 -25.65
N LYS A 70 14.71 -9.13 -25.38
CA LYS A 70 16.10 -9.25 -24.97
C LYS A 70 17.03 -8.44 -25.91
N ASP A 71 17.88 -7.62 -25.31
CA ASP A 71 18.88 -6.78 -26.00
C ASP A 71 18.23 -5.70 -26.91
N GLY A 72 16.96 -5.37 -26.67
CA GLY A 72 16.21 -4.32 -27.36
C GLY A 72 16.43 -2.92 -26.77
N GLU A 73 15.60 -1.97 -27.21
CA GLU A 73 15.62 -0.61 -26.67
C GLU A 73 15.28 -0.58 -25.17
N MET A 74 15.87 0.39 -24.45
CA MET A 74 15.58 0.59 -23.04
C MET A 74 14.11 1.00 -22.88
N THR A 75 13.45 0.35 -21.92
CA THR A 75 12.07 0.59 -21.53
C THR A 75 12.00 0.99 -20.07
N LEU A 76 10.93 1.69 -19.69
CA LEU A 76 10.65 2.03 -18.32
C LEU A 76 9.16 1.85 -18.05
N GLY A 77 8.79 0.89 -17.21
CA GLY A 77 7.39 0.65 -16.93
C GLY A 77 7.10 -0.62 -16.14
N MET A 78 6.15 -1.42 -16.62
CA MET A 78 5.62 -2.58 -15.90
C MET A 78 6.05 -3.89 -16.56
N HIS A 79 6.05 -4.96 -15.77
CA HIS A 79 6.23 -6.32 -16.29
C HIS A 79 5.11 -6.70 -17.26
N GLN A 80 5.49 -7.35 -18.36
CA GLN A 80 4.54 -7.87 -19.34
C GLN A 80 3.70 -9.02 -18.77
N LYS A 81 2.43 -9.12 -19.19
CA LYS A 81 1.51 -10.22 -18.86
C LYS A 81 2.21 -11.57 -19.13
N GLY A 82 2.36 -12.37 -18.08
CA GLY A 82 2.98 -13.71 -18.15
C GLY A 82 4.50 -13.75 -18.41
N ARG A 83 5.18 -12.60 -18.52
CA ARG A 83 6.63 -12.52 -18.79
C ARG A 83 7.31 -11.55 -17.83
N PHE A 84 7.78 -12.08 -16.70
CA PHE A 84 8.36 -11.26 -15.63
C PHE A 84 9.69 -10.59 -15.99
N MET A 85 10.42 -11.09 -16.99
CA MET A 85 11.67 -10.45 -17.43
C MET A 85 11.47 -9.36 -18.49
N SER A 86 10.31 -9.33 -19.15
CA SER A 86 10.01 -8.35 -20.19
C SER A 86 9.34 -7.13 -19.58
N ILE A 87 9.91 -5.96 -19.82
CA ILE A 87 9.40 -4.67 -19.34
C ILE A 87 8.74 -3.92 -20.49
N VAL A 88 7.56 -3.37 -20.24
CA VAL A 88 6.77 -2.60 -21.20
C VAL A 88 6.74 -1.16 -20.71
N THR A 89 7.10 -0.23 -21.59
CA THR A 89 6.97 1.20 -21.29
C THR A 89 5.49 1.55 -21.10
N VAL A 90 5.12 2.12 -19.95
CA VAL A 90 3.73 2.43 -19.58
C VAL A 90 3.50 3.92 -19.36
N ASP A 91 3.77 4.68 -20.41
CA ASP A 91 3.82 6.14 -20.44
C ASP A 91 2.47 6.86 -20.61
N GLU A 92 1.35 6.13 -20.58
CA GLU A 92 -0.02 6.67 -20.59
C GLU A 92 -0.92 5.77 -19.73
N CYS A 93 -0.44 5.45 -18.53
CA CYS A 93 -1.20 4.67 -17.58
C CYS A 93 -2.41 5.49 -17.08
N GLN A 94 -3.62 4.97 -17.29
CA GLN A 94 -4.86 5.62 -16.85
C GLN A 94 -5.13 5.52 -15.34
N LEU A 95 -4.36 4.70 -14.60
CA LEU A 95 -4.55 4.51 -13.16
C LEU A 95 -3.85 5.58 -12.30
N VAL A 96 -2.97 6.38 -12.89
CA VAL A 96 -2.17 7.40 -12.20
C VAL A 96 -2.53 8.79 -12.69
N ASP A 97 -2.09 9.79 -11.93
CA ASP A 97 -2.11 11.18 -12.34
C ASP A 97 -1.29 11.40 -13.64
N PRO A 98 -1.71 12.29 -14.55
CA PRO A 98 -0.95 12.60 -15.78
C PRO A 98 0.52 12.94 -15.54
N ASP A 99 0.86 13.57 -14.41
CA ASP A 99 2.25 13.93 -14.11
C ASP A 99 3.18 12.69 -13.99
N PHE A 100 2.65 11.52 -13.60
CA PHE A 100 3.44 10.28 -13.56
C PHE A 100 3.88 9.86 -14.96
N ASN A 101 3.01 10.06 -15.95
CA ASN A 101 3.28 9.72 -17.34
C ASN A 101 4.30 10.69 -17.93
N ILE A 102 4.21 11.99 -17.61
CA ILE A 102 5.20 13.02 -17.99
C ILE A 102 6.57 12.69 -17.40
N LEU A 103 6.62 12.41 -16.09
CA LEU A 103 7.85 12.05 -15.38
C LEU A 103 8.48 10.77 -15.97
N LEU A 104 7.70 9.73 -16.22
CA LEU A 104 8.20 8.49 -16.79
C LEU A 104 8.84 8.73 -18.17
N LYS A 105 8.17 9.46 -19.07
CA LYS A 105 8.71 9.80 -20.41
C LYS A 105 10.01 10.57 -20.30
N ALA A 106 10.02 11.63 -19.49
CA ALA A 106 11.19 12.49 -19.31
C ALA A 106 12.40 11.71 -18.77
N VAL A 107 12.19 10.85 -17.77
CA VAL A 107 13.26 10.04 -17.17
C VAL A 107 13.79 9.01 -18.18
N LEU A 108 12.91 8.32 -18.91
CA LEU A 108 13.32 7.35 -19.93
C LEU A 108 14.15 8.02 -21.03
N GLU A 109 13.70 9.17 -21.54
CA GLU A 109 14.44 9.94 -22.53
C GLU A 109 15.76 10.48 -22.00
N PHE A 110 15.79 10.99 -20.76
CA PHE A 110 17.01 11.47 -20.12
C PHE A 110 18.06 10.37 -20.03
N CYS A 111 17.69 9.20 -19.48
CA CYS A 111 18.61 8.08 -19.36
C CYS A 111 19.10 7.60 -20.74
N GLY A 112 18.22 7.56 -21.75
CA GLY A 112 18.59 7.23 -23.12
C GLY A 112 19.59 8.22 -23.73
N LYS A 113 19.35 9.53 -23.60
CA LYS A 113 20.24 10.60 -24.10
C LYS A 113 21.61 10.58 -23.42
N GLN A 114 21.67 10.25 -22.14
CA GLN A 114 22.92 10.11 -21.37
C GLN A 114 23.66 8.80 -21.64
N GLY A 115 23.06 7.86 -22.38
CA GLY A 115 23.65 6.55 -22.66
C GLY A 115 23.72 5.63 -21.45
N TYR A 116 22.85 5.83 -20.45
CA TYR A 116 22.81 4.97 -19.27
C TYR A 116 22.19 3.61 -19.58
N GLY A 117 22.90 2.54 -19.23
CA GLY A 117 22.38 1.17 -19.29
C GLY A 117 21.52 0.86 -18.06
N PHE A 118 20.45 0.10 -18.26
CA PHE A 118 19.68 -0.45 -17.15
C PHE A 118 20.41 -1.62 -16.47
N TYR A 119 20.08 -1.86 -15.22
CA TYR A 119 20.66 -2.96 -14.46
C TYR A 119 20.08 -4.31 -14.88
N HIS A 120 20.92 -5.17 -15.45
CA HIS A 120 20.55 -6.50 -15.89
C HIS A 120 20.56 -7.50 -14.73
N LYS A 121 19.38 -8.05 -14.40
CA LYS A 121 19.19 -9.00 -13.29
C LYS A 121 19.99 -10.30 -13.39
N LYS A 122 20.47 -10.67 -14.58
CA LYS A 122 21.25 -11.89 -14.82
C LYS A 122 22.76 -11.67 -14.75
N THR A 123 23.24 -10.56 -15.28
CA THR A 123 24.68 -10.24 -15.30
C THR A 123 25.09 -9.38 -14.11
N HIS A 124 24.11 -8.81 -13.39
CA HIS A 124 24.30 -7.89 -12.27
C HIS A 124 25.12 -6.66 -12.64
N GLN A 125 24.95 -6.17 -13.87
CA GLN A 125 25.64 -5.02 -14.42
C GLN A 125 24.67 -3.97 -14.93
N GLY A 126 25.08 -2.70 -14.88
CA GLY A 126 24.29 -1.56 -15.37
C GLY A 126 24.00 -0.57 -14.24
N LEU A 127 23.29 0.52 -14.56
CA LEU A 127 23.10 1.67 -13.68
C LEU A 127 21.65 1.80 -13.19
N VAL A 128 20.71 2.11 -14.08
CA VAL A 128 19.34 2.46 -13.69
C VAL A 128 18.49 1.21 -13.43
N ARG A 129 17.76 1.19 -12.31
CA ARG A 129 16.99 0.01 -11.85
C ARG A 129 15.50 0.27 -11.88
N ASN A 130 15.07 1.28 -11.13
CA ASN A 130 13.66 1.58 -10.96
C ASN A 130 13.44 3.10 -10.89
N LEU A 131 12.24 3.53 -11.25
CA LEU A 131 11.74 4.87 -10.98
C LEU A 131 10.52 4.74 -10.07
N ILE A 132 10.60 5.31 -8.87
CA ILE A 132 9.48 5.38 -7.94
C ILE A 132 8.91 6.80 -8.01
N VAL A 133 7.62 6.90 -8.29
CA VAL A 133 6.89 8.18 -8.27
C VAL A 133 5.77 8.06 -7.25
N ARG A 134 5.66 9.05 -6.37
CA ARG A 134 4.59 9.18 -5.39
C ARG A 134 3.93 10.55 -5.47
N LYS A 135 2.66 10.61 -5.09
CA LYS A 135 1.87 11.84 -5.01
C LYS A 135 1.01 11.84 -3.75
N GLY A 136 0.89 12.98 -3.09
CA GLY A 136 -0.22 13.22 -2.16
C GLY A 136 -1.50 13.47 -2.95
N GLU A 137 -2.50 12.60 -2.85
CA GLU A 137 -3.79 12.78 -3.50
C GLU A 137 -4.52 14.04 -3.00
N ARG A 138 -4.40 14.38 -1.70
CA ARG A 138 -5.04 15.59 -1.15
C ARG A 138 -4.18 16.84 -1.26
N THR A 139 -2.86 16.69 -1.36
CA THR A 139 -1.90 17.83 -1.34
C THR A 139 -1.32 18.15 -2.71
N GLY A 140 -1.43 17.24 -3.67
CA GLY A 140 -0.73 17.27 -4.96
C GLY A 140 0.77 16.97 -4.88
N GLN A 141 1.39 16.96 -3.71
CA GLN A 141 2.86 16.92 -3.61
C GLN A 141 3.47 15.68 -4.26
N LEU A 142 4.34 15.88 -5.25
CA LEU A 142 5.06 14.84 -5.96
C LEU A 142 6.43 14.57 -5.35
N LEU A 143 6.76 13.29 -5.18
CA LEU A 143 8.07 12.81 -4.76
C LEU A 143 8.59 11.80 -5.78
N VAL A 144 9.75 12.08 -6.34
CA VAL A 144 10.40 11.24 -7.36
C VAL A 144 11.66 10.64 -6.78
N ASN A 145 11.83 9.32 -6.92
CA ASN A 145 13.03 8.61 -6.49
C ASN A 145 13.55 7.71 -7.60
N LEU A 146 14.76 8.00 -8.08
CA LEU A 146 15.46 7.15 -9.04
C LEU A 146 16.34 6.13 -8.30
N VAL A 147 16.12 4.86 -8.57
CA VAL A 147 16.93 3.77 -8.02
C VAL A 147 18.03 3.41 -9.00
N THR A 148 19.28 3.44 -8.55
CA THR A 148 20.46 3.12 -9.35
C THR A 148 21.37 2.13 -8.61
N SER A 149 22.23 1.41 -9.32
CA SER A 149 23.43 0.79 -8.71
C SER A 149 24.50 1.86 -8.42
N SER A 150 25.51 1.51 -7.64
CA SER A 150 26.72 2.33 -7.43
C SER A 150 27.79 2.12 -8.51
N GLN A 151 27.58 1.18 -9.44
CA GLN A 151 28.63 0.66 -10.33
C GLN A 151 29.13 1.66 -11.36
N LEU A 152 28.28 2.63 -11.73
CA LEU A 152 28.55 3.60 -12.80
C LEU A 152 28.21 5.01 -12.32
N PHE A 153 28.87 5.98 -12.95
CA PHE A 153 28.59 7.40 -12.71
C PHE A 153 27.17 7.76 -13.16
N PHE A 154 26.50 8.59 -12.38
CA PHE A 154 25.19 9.16 -12.68
C PHE A 154 25.26 10.66 -12.46
N ASP A 155 24.85 11.45 -13.45
CA ASP A 155 24.85 12.91 -13.37
C ASP A 155 23.63 13.38 -12.59
N GLU A 156 23.80 13.48 -11.26
CA GLU A 156 22.76 13.90 -10.32
C GLU A 156 22.27 15.34 -10.61
N THR A 157 23.17 16.24 -11.04
CA THR A 157 22.84 17.64 -11.35
C THR A 157 21.96 17.72 -12.59
N ALA A 158 22.38 17.09 -13.70
CA ALA A 158 21.60 17.10 -14.94
C ALA A 158 20.23 16.42 -14.76
N PHE A 159 20.14 15.41 -13.88
CA PHE A 159 18.87 14.77 -13.55
C PHE A 159 17.91 15.71 -12.80
N VAL A 160 18.40 16.44 -11.81
CA VAL A 160 17.61 17.45 -11.08
C VAL A 160 17.12 18.54 -12.03
N GLU A 161 18.00 19.08 -12.87
CA GLU A 161 17.66 20.09 -13.87
C GLU A 161 16.60 19.59 -14.86
N CYS A 162 16.74 18.34 -15.32
CA CYS A 162 15.75 17.71 -16.20
C CYS A 162 14.36 17.70 -15.56
N LEU A 163 14.23 17.21 -14.32
CA LEU A 163 12.93 17.12 -13.65
C LEU A 163 12.35 18.48 -13.27
N GLN A 164 13.17 19.45 -12.89
CA GLN A 164 12.71 20.81 -12.56
C GLN A 164 12.25 21.60 -13.77
N SER A 165 12.74 21.26 -14.97
CA SER A 165 12.32 21.90 -16.22
C SER A 165 10.95 21.43 -16.74
N LEU A 166 10.37 20.39 -16.13
CA LEU A 166 9.11 19.81 -16.59
C LEU A 166 7.92 20.69 -16.20
N GLU A 167 6.98 20.85 -17.14
CA GLU A 167 5.67 21.43 -16.86
C GLU A 167 4.77 20.36 -16.23
N LEU A 168 4.69 20.36 -14.90
CA LEU A 168 3.85 19.46 -14.11
C LEU A 168 2.61 20.21 -13.59
N ASN A 169 1.49 19.50 -13.48
CA ASN A 169 0.26 20.05 -12.89
C ASN A 169 0.34 20.18 -11.37
N ASN A 170 1.18 19.36 -10.74
CA ASN A 170 1.33 19.27 -9.31
C ASN A 170 2.75 19.68 -8.85
N PRO A 171 2.91 20.16 -7.60
CA PRO A 171 4.20 20.60 -7.11
C PRO A 171 5.15 19.43 -6.85
N LEU A 172 6.28 19.41 -7.55
CA LEU A 172 7.42 18.55 -7.20
C LEU A 172 8.06 19.08 -5.92
N VAL A 173 8.08 18.26 -4.87
CA VAL A 173 8.65 18.64 -3.56
C VAL A 173 9.97 17.94 -3.26
N GLY A 174 10.29 16.86 -3.97
CA GLY A 174 11.51 16.12 -3.72
C GLY A 174 11.98 15.30 -4.91
N ILE A 175 13.28 15.33 -5.14
CA ILE A 175 14.00 14.48 -6.09
C ILE A 175 15.05 13.70 -5.31
N LEU A 176 14.92 12.39 -5.34
CA LEU A 176 15.73 11.46 -4.57
C LEU A 176 16.49 10.52 -5.51
N ARG A 177 17.62 10.04 -5.00
CA ARG A 177 18.34 8.91 -5.57
C ARG A 177 18.54 7.86 -4.49
N THR A 178 18.12 6.64 -4.78
CA THR A 178 18.44 5.49 -3.96
C THR A 178 19.50 4.64 -4.64
N ILE A 179 20.53 4.27 -3.89
CA ILE A 179 21.50 3.28 -4.31
C ILE A 179 21.03 1.92 -3.83
N ASN A 180 21.01 0.96 -4.76
CA ASN A 180 20.67 -0.45 -4.51
C ASN A 180 21.64 -1.33 -5.30
N ASP A 181 22.59 -1.93 -4.60
CA ASP A 181 23.54 -2.91 -5.15
C ASP A 181 23.12 -4.36 -4.88
N GLY A 182 21.96 -4.54 -4.22
CA GLY A 182 21.36 -5.85 -4.00
C GLY A 182 21.11 -6.61 -5.30
N LEU A 183 21.33 -7.92 -5.26
CA LEU A 183 21.14 -8.83 -6.40
C LEU A 183 19.65 -9.07 -6.71
N ALA A 184 18.79 -8.93 -5.70
CA ALA A 184 17.36 -9.13 -5.83
C ALA A 184 16.72 -8.00 -6.64
N ASP A 185 15.57 -8.31 -7.24
CA ASP A 185 14.77 -7.31 -7.97
C ASP A 185 14.08 -6.30 -7.04
N ALA A 186 13.93 -6.66 -5.76
CA ALA A 186 13.36 -5.79 -4.76
C ALA A 186 14.19 -4.51 -4.61
N VAL A 187 13.49 -3.38 -4.48
CA VAL A 187 14.15 -2.12 -4.15
C VAL A 187 14.54 -2.12 -2.68
N ASN A 188 15.82 -2.38 -2.42
CA ASN A 188 16.45 -2.20 -1.12
C ASN A 188 17.14 -0.83 -1.11
N CYS A 189 17.02 -0.11 0.00
CA CYS A 189 17.65 1.20 0.14
C CYS A 189 18.97 1.05 0.90
N ASP A 190 20.06 0.82 0.17
CA ASP A 190 21.41 0.76 0.77
C ASP A 190 21.87 2.17 1.18
N GLU A 191 21.58 3.16 0.33
CA GLU A 191 21.80 4.59 0.60
C GLU A 191 20.68 5.42 -0.04
N LEU A 192 20.19 6.43 0.69
CA LEU A 192 19.24 7.42 0.17
C LEU A 192 19.92 8.80 0.11
N LYS A 193 19.90 9.42 -1.06
CA LYS A 193 20.34 10.80 -1.28
C LYS A 193 19.17 11.69 -1.64
N VAL A 194 19.06 12.83 -0.95
CA VAL A 194 18.17 13.92 -1.35
C VAL A 194 18.93 14.79 -2.34
N LEU A 195 18.58 14.70 -3.62
CA LEU A 195 19.23 15.51 -4.65
C LEU A 195 18.65 16.93 -4.67
N TRP A 196 17.36 17.06 -4.38
CA TRP A 196 16.69 18.34 -4.26
C TRP A 196 15.43 18.25 -3.39
N GLY A 197 15.14 19.32 -2.65
CA GLY A 197 13.91 19.45 -1.86
C GLY A 197 13.91 18.59 -0.59
N GLN A 198 12.88 17.77 -0.42
CA GLN A 198 12.65 16.91 0.75
C GLN A 198 12.50 15.43 0.39
N ASP A 199 12.66 14.55 1.38
CA ASP A 199 12.58 13.08 1.24
C ASP A 199 11.21 12.47 1.55
N TYR A 200 10.20 13.33 1.75
CA TYR A 200 8.82 12.95 1.99
C TYR A 200 7.86 13.81 1.18
N TYR A 201 6.64 13.33 0.99
CA TYR A 201 5.50 14.17 0.62
C TYR A 201 4.47 14.15 1.77
N MET A 202 3.62 15.16 1.80
CA MET A 202 2.50 15.24 2.73
C MET A 202 1.25 14.60 2.13
N GLU A 203 0.52 13.85 2.93
CA GLU A 203 -0.80 13.33 2.60
C GLU A 203 -1.79 13.58 3.75
N LYS A 204 -3.09 13.56 3.44
CA LYS A 204 -4.16 13.63 4.44
C LYS A 204 -5.08 12.42 4.36
N ILE A 205 -5.38 11.81 5.50
CA ILE A 205 -6.40 10.76 5.67
C ILE A 205 -7.23 11.09 6.90
N LEU A 206 -8.56 11.09 6.78
CA LEU A 206 -9.48 11.36 7.90
C LEU A 206 -9.18 12.67 8.66
N GLY A 207 -8.70 13.68 7.95
CA GLY A 207 -8.32 14.98 8.53
C GLY A 207 -6.98 15.01 9.27
N LEU A 208 -6.25 13.88 9.33
CA LEU A 208 -4.91 13.77 9.88
C LEU A 208 -3.86 13.96 8.79
N ASP A 209 -2.74 14.59 9.12
CA ASP A 209 -1.59 14.83 8.26
C ASP A 209 -0.53 13.73 8.41
N PHE A 210 0.00 13.24 7.30
CA PHE A 210 1.03 12.20 7.29
C PHE A 210 2.22 12.62 6.42
N LYS A 211 3.42 12.57 7.01
CA LYS A 211 4.67 12.52 6.26
C LYS A 211 4.87 11.12 5.72
N VAL A 212 5.00 11.01 4.41
CA VAL A 212 5.18 9.73 3.73
C VAL A 212 6.49 9.74 2.93
N SER A 213 7.44 8.91 3.34
CA SER A 213 8.73 8.76 2.65
C SER A 213 8.61 7.94 1.35
N ALA A 214 9.70 7.85 0.59
CA ALA A 214 9.75 7.04 -0.64
C ALA A 214 9.51 5.54 -0.42
N PHE A 215 9.90 4.99 0.74
CA PHE A 215 9.84 3.55 1.03
C PHE A 215 8.75 3.15 2.02
N SER A 216 8.26 4.08 2.84
CA SER A 216 7.17 3.81 3.79
C SER A 216 5.96 3.22 3.06
N PHE A 217 5.43 2.11 3.57
CA PHE A 217 4.14 1.61 3.08
C PHE A 217 3.06 2.66 3.34
N PHE A 218 2.22 2.88 2.32
CA PHE A 218 1.08 3.78 2.42
C PHE A 218 0.01 3.33 1.44
N GLN A 219 -1.24 3.62 1.76
CA GLN A 219 -2.38 3.15 0.98
C GLN A 219 -2.40 3.83 -0.39
N THR A 220 -2.52 3.03 -1.45
CA THR A 220 -2.32 3.53 -2.82
C THR A 220 -3.53 4.23 -3.44
N ASN A 221 -4.70 4.09 -2.81
CA ASN A 221 -5.96 4.72 -3.21
C ASN A 221 -6.57 5.41 -1.99
N ILE A 222 -6.34 6.72 -1.85
CA ILE A 222 -6.71 7.48 -0.65
C ILE A 222 -8.22 7.57 -0.48
N GLU A 223 -8.97 7.84 -1.56
CA GLU A 223 -10.42 7.92 -1.46
C GLU A 223 -11.06 6.58 -1.07
N ALA A 224 -10.53 5.48 -1.60
CA ALA A 224 -11.06 4.15 -1.32
C ALA A 224 -10.64 3.61 0.06
N VAL A 225 -9.48 4.00 0.60
CA VAL A 225 -9.08 3.60 1.95
C VAL A 225 -9.80 4.40 3.02
N GLU A 226 -10.06 5.70 2.78
CA GLU A 226 -10.69 6.55 3.78
C GLU A 226 -12.10 6.07 4.15
N ARG A 227 -12.93 5.75 3.14
CA ARG A 227 -14.26 5.14 3.36
C ARG A 227 -14.18 3.77 4.07
N LEU A 228 -13.12 3.00 3.81
CA LEU A 228 -12.91 1.68 4.40
C LEU A 228 -12.61 1.86 5.88
N TYR A 229 -11.73 2.79 6.23
CA TYR A 229 -11.41 3.15 7.60
C TYR A 229 -12.63 3.71 8.34
N VAL A 230 -13.41 4.60 7.73
CA VAL A 230 -14.69 5.07 8.31
C VAL A 230 -15.59 3.89 8.65
N SER A 231 -15.74 2.95 7.72
CA SER A 231 -16.58 1.77 7.92
C SER A 231 -16.03 0.85 9.01
N ALA A 232 -14.72 0.60 9.04
CA ALA A 232 -14.06 -0.23 10.04
C ALA A 232 -14.17 0.36 11.45
N LEU A 233 -13.89 1.65 11.61
CA LEU A 233 -14.02 2.38 12.87
C LEU A 233 -15.48 2.44 13.33
N GLY A 234 -16.43 2.56 12.38
CA GLY A 234 -17.87 2.58 12.66
C GLY A 234 -18.45 1.25 13.14
N LEU A 235 -17.72 0.13 13.00
CA LEU A 235 -18.12 -1.17 13.55
C LEU A 235 -17.80 -1.31 15.04
N ILE A 236 -16.93 -0.44 15.57
CA ILE A 236 -16.54 -0.48 16.98
C ILE A 236 -17.63 0.19 17.81
N ASP A 237 -18.21 -0.54 18.77
CA ASP A 237 -19.15 0.05 19.73
C ASP A 237 -18.43 1.17 20.49
N GLN A 238 -19.04 2.35 20.64
CA GLN A 238 -18.59 3.46 21.49
C GLN A 238 -17.08 3.49 21.81
N LEU A 239 -16.31 4.15 20.93
CA LEU A 239 -14.85 4.18 21.02
C LEU A 239 -14.35 5.07 22.18
N GLU A 240 -15.15 6.06 22.59
CA GLU A 240 -14.82 6.97 23.69
C GLU A 240 -14.58 6.22 25.01
N GLY A 241 -13.46 6.53 25.67
CA GLY A 241 -13.08 5.91 26.94
C GLY A 241 -12.36 4.56 26.83
N LYS A 242 -12.29 3.97 25.62
CA LYS A 242 -11.66 2.66 25.39
C LYS A 242 -10.15 2.72 25.15
N THR A 243 -9.43 1.68 25.58
CA THR A 243 -8.08 1.36 25.11
C THR A 243 -8.18 0.42 23.92
N VAL A 244 -7.54 0.76 22.80
CA VAL A 244 -7.62 -0.01 21.55
C VAL A 244 -6.24 -0.40 21.02
N TYR A 245 -6.10 -1.64 20.56
CA TYR A 245 -4.87 -2.11 19.93
C TYR A 245 -5.04 -2.16 18.42
N ASP A 246 -4.05 -1.66 17.70
CA ASP A 246 -3.92 -1.74 16.25
C ASP A 246 -2.70 -2.61 15.95
N LEU A 247 -2.95 -3.86 15.56
CA LEU A 247 -1.88 -4.84 15.30
C LEU A 247 -1.58 -4.83 13.80
N PHE A 248 -0.28 -4.87 13.47
CA PHE A 248 0.24 -4.67 12.12
C PHE A 248 0.00 -3.23 11.63
N CYS A 249 0.23 -2.25 12.51
CA CYS A 249 -0.23 -0.87 12.28
C CYS A 249 0.53 -0.12 11.19
N GLY A 250 1.64 -0.65 10.66
CA GLY A 250 2.49 0.04 9.70
C GLY A 250 2.93 1.41 10.22
N THR A 251 2.68 2.46 9.42
CA THR A 251 2.99 3.86 9.80
C THR A 251 1.92 4.50 10.71
N GLY A 252 1.04 3.70 11.31
CA GLY A 252 0.09 4.12 12.33
C GLY A 252 -1.12 4.91 11.83
N THR A 253 -1.52 4.75 10.57
CA THR A 253 -2.67 5.48 9.99
C THR A 253 -3.98 5.16 10.71
N ILE A 254 -4.23 3.87 10.96
CA ILE A 254 -5.42 3.39 11.69
C ILE A 254 -5.29 3.75 13.18
N THR A 255 -4.14 3.51 13.80
CA THR A 255 -3.88 3.85 15.21
C THR A 255 -4.18 5.32 15.51
N GLN A 256 -3.73 6.24 14.66
CA GLN A 256 -3.98 7.67 14.85
C GLN A 256 -5.45 8.05 14.62
N ALA A 257 -6.12 7.42 13.65
CA ALA A 257 -7.55 7.61 13.44
C ALA A 257 -8.40 7.12 14.64
N LEU A 258 -8.02 5.99 15.25
CA LEU A 258 -8.62 5.48 16.48
C LEU A 258 -8.43 6.47 17.64
N ALA A 259 -7.22 7.04 17.77
CA ALA A 259 -6.86 7.95 18.85
C ALA A 259 -7.63 9.28 18.85
N LEU A 260 -8.25 9.67 17.73
CA LEU A 260 -9.14 10.83 17.69
C LEU A 260 -10.34 10.72 18.65
N LYS A 261 -10.74 9.50 19.03
CA LYS A 261 -11.88 9.25 19.91
C LYS A 261 -11.56 8.34 21.09
N ALA A 262 -10.63 7.40 20.92
CA ALA A 262 -10.25 6.45 21.97
C ALA A 262 -9.56 7.16 23.15
N LYS A 263 -9.63 6.56 24.34
CA LYS A 263 -8.84 7.01 25.49
C LYS A 263 -7.35 6.81 25.22
N LYS A 264 -6.98 5.68 24.64
CA LYS A 264 -5.60 5.30 24.30
C LYS A 264 -5.60 4.37 23.11
N ALA A 265 -4.69 4.57 22.16
CA ALA A 265 -4.46 3.66 21.03
C ALA A 265 -3.01 3.17 21.06
N ILE A 266 -2.81 1.84 20.95
CA ILE A 266 -1.48 1.22 20.91
C ILE A 266 -1.31 0.51 19.57
N GLY A 267 -0.36 0.97 18.76
CA GLY A 267 0.03 0.35 17.50
C GLY A 267 1.19 -0.63 17.70
N VAL A 268 1.12 -1.82 17.11
CA VAL A 268 2.22 -2.80 17.09
C VAL A 268 2.62 -3.08 15.64
N GLU A 269 3.90 -2.91 15.33
CA GLU A 269 4.44 -3.12 13.99
C GLU A 269 5.83 -3.78 14.07
N LEU A 270 6.10 -4.71 13.15
CA LEU A 270 7.36 -5.44 13.10
C LEU A 270 8.53 -4.55 12.66
N VAL A 271 8.27 -3.64 11.71
CA VAL A 271 9.29 -2.77 11.10
C VAL A 271 9.52 -1.53 11.96
N ALA A 272 10.70 -1.43 12.58
CA ALA A 272 11.05 -0.33 13.48
C ALA A 272 10.99 1.06 12.79
N GLU A 273 11.40 1.14 11.52
CA GLU A 273 11.34 2.37 10.73
C GLU A 273 9.90 2.86 10.51
N ALA A 274 8.94 1.93 10.39
CA ALA A 274 7.53 2.29 10.30
C ALA A 274 6.98 2.80 11.63
N VAL A 275 7.43 2.24 12.76
CA VAL A 275 7.11 2.73 14.11
C VAL A 275 7.65 4.13 14.36
N GLU A 276 8.89 4.41 13.97
CA GLU A 276 9.46 5.76 14.09
C GLU A 276 8.70 6.77 13.21
N ALA A 277 8.33 6.39 11.98
CA ALA A 277 7.47 7.22 11.14
C ALA A 277 6.08 7.46 11.77
N ALA A 278 5.51 6.44 12.43
CA ALA A 278 4.24 6.56 13.13
C ALA A 278 4.31 7.54 14.30
N LYS A 279 5.38 7.51 15.09
CA LYS A 279 5.63 8.48 16.19
C LYS A 279 5.75 9.91 15.67
N VAL A 280 6.52 10.11 14.60
CA VAL A 280 6.66 11.43 13.96
C VAL A 280 5.31 11.96 13.47
N ASN A 281 4.50 11.10 12.84
CA ASN A 281 3.17 11.48 12.36
C ASN A 281 2.17 11.76 13.51
N ALA A 282 2.21 10.98 14.59
CA ALA A 282 1.36 11.24 15.76
C ALA A 282 1.73 12.58 16.42
N GLN A 283 3.03 12.90 16.53
CA GLN A 283 3.48 14.19 17.01
C GLN A 283 3.03 15.34 16.08
N LEU A 284 3.13 15.15 14.75
CA LEU A 284 2.66 16.11 13.77
C LEU A 284 1.16 16.42 13.92
N ASN A 285 0.36 15.40 14.23
CA ASN A 285 -1.08 15.52 14.47
C ASN A 285 -1.43 15.95 15.91
N GLY A 286 -0.45 16.21 16.77
CA GLY A 286 -0.68 16.58 18.17
C GLY A 286 -1.33 15.49 19.02
N LEU A 287 -1.24 14.22 18.60
CA LEU A 287 -1.84 13.08 19.30
C LEU A 287 -0.90 12.62 20.43
N THR A 288 -1.36 12.75 21.66
CA THR A 288 -0.62 12.37 22.88
C THR A 288 -1.10 11.05 23.49
N ASN A 289 -2.19 10.49 22.97
CA ASN A 289 -2.81 9.24 23.40
C ASN A 289 -2.54 8.06 22.45
N CYS A 290 -1.50 8.17 21.60
CA CYS A 290 -0.97 7.08 20.78
C CYS A 290 0.35 6.55 21.36
N GLU A 291 0.52 5.24 21.35
CA GLU A 291 1.77 4.55 21.63
C GLU A 291 2.10 3.61 20.49
N PHE A 292 3.37 3.49 20.10
CA PHE A 292 3.80 2.60 19.01
C PHE A 292 4.96 1.71 19.46
N LEU A 293 4.77 0.40 19.29
CA LEU A 293 5.69 -0.63 19.74
C LEU A 293 6.26 -1.38 18.53
N ALA A 294 7.59 -1.46 18.46
CA ALA A 294 8.29 -2.22 17.43
C ALA A 294 8.50 -3.67 17.90
N GLY A 295 8.03 -4.64 17.14
CA GLY A 295 8.25 -6.06 17.39
C GLY A 295 7.22 -6.97 16.76
N ASP A 296 7.48 -8.28 16.84
CA ASP A 296 6.52 -9.29 16.41
C ASP A 296 5.27 -9.24 17.31
N VAL A 297 4.08 -9.21 16.72
CA VAL A 297 2.81 -9.18 17.45
C VAL A 297 2.72 -10.33 18.45
N PHE A 298 3.22 -11.52 18.12
CA PHE A 298 3.27 -12.63 19.06
C PHE A 298 4.07 -12.26 20.31
N ASP A 299 5.29 -11.71 20.16
CA ASP A 299 6.18 -11.44 21.29
C ASP A 299 5.74 -10.20 22.08
N VAL A 300 5.36 -9.12 21.40
CA VAL A 300 4.96 -7.85 22.03
C VAL A 300 3.75 -8.03 22.94
N LEU A 301 2.78 -8.86 22.53
CA LEU A 301 1.60 -9.13 23.33
C LEU A 301 1.91 -9.81 24.69
N ASP A 302 3.05 -10.50 24.87
CA ASP A 302 3.42 -11.06 26.18
C ASP A 302 3.87 -9.99 27.18
N HIS A 303 4.23 -8.80 26.70
CA HIS A 303 4.83 -7.73 27.51
C HIS A 303 3.86 -6.59 27.81
N ILE A 304 2.69 -6.56 27.18
CA ILE A 304 1.69 -5.53 27.44
C ILE A 304 0.74 -6.01 28.53
N GLU A 305 0.87 -5.44 29.74
CA GLU A 305 0.02 -5.77 30.90
C GLU A 305 -1.40 -5.21 30.78
N GLU A 306 -1.57 -4.09 30.08
CA GLU A 306 -2.88 -3.49 29.85
C GLU A 306 -3.70 -4.40 28.92
N LYS A 307 -4.96 -4.67 29.26
CA LYS A 307 -5.88 -5.40 28.38
C LYS A 307 -6.66 -4.40 27.52
N PRO A 308 -6.67 -4.54 26.18
CA PRO A 308 -7.48 -3.68 25.33
C PRO A 308 -8.97 -4.00 25.43
N ASP A 309 -9.81 -3.01 25.17
CA ASP A 309 -11.26 -3.19 25.01
C ASP A 309 -11.60 -3.73 23.61
N VAL A 310 -10.83 -3.33 22.60
CA VAL A 310 -11.01 -3.65 21.18
C VAL A 310 -9.66 -3.88 20.51
N ILE A 311 -9.60 -4.87 19.63
CA ILE A 311 -8.43 -5.10 18.77
C ILE A 311 -8.83 -4.83 17.31
N VAL A 312 -8.00 -4.07 16.61
CA VAL A 312 -8.03 -3.90 15.17
C VAL A 312 -6.82 -4.60 14.59
N VAL A 313 -7.00 -5.33 13.49
CA VAL A 313 -5.90 -5.99 12.76
C VAL A 313 -5.96 -5.65 11.28
N ASP A 314 -4.82 -5.28 10.69
CA ASP A 314 -4.64 -5.09 9.24
C ASP A 314 -3.37 -5.86 8.77
N PRO A 315 -3.41 -7.19 8.74
CA PRO A 315 -2.23 -8.01 8.53
C PRO A 315 -1.75 -8.01 7.07
N PRO A 316 -0.51 -8.46 6.83
CA PRO A 316 0.02 -8.61 5.47
C PRO A 316 -0.83 -9.59 4.62
N ARG A 317 -0.61 -9.59 3.30
CA ARG A 317 -1.37 -10.44 2.34
C ARG A 317 -1.39 -11.93 2.66
N VAL A 318 -0.43 -12.43 3.44
CA VAL A 318 -0.37 -13.84 3.88
C VAL A 318 -1.33 -14.15 5.03
N GLY A 319 -2.01 -13.13 5.58
CA GLY A 319 -2.87 -13.24 6.76
C GLY A 319 -2.07 -13.32 8.06
N ILE A 320 -2.76 -13.67 9.14
CA ILE A 320 -2.16 -13.88 10.47
C ILE A 320 -1.84 -15.36 10.62
N GLN A 321 -0.61 -15.68 11.01
CA GLN A 321 -0.23 -17.06 11.32
C GLN A 321 -0.97 -17.55 12.57
N ASN A 322 -1.36 -18.83 12.59
CA ASN A 322 -2.15 -19.42 13.70
C ASN A 322 -1.53 -19.18 15.09
N LYS A 323 -0.20 -19.15 15.20
CA LYS A 323 0.51 -18.89 16.45
C LYS A 323 0.20 -17.48 16.99
N ALA A 324 0.31 -16.44 16.15
CA ALA A 324 -0.07 -15.07 16.52
C ALA A 324 -1.60 -14.92 16.67
N LEU A 325 -2.38 -15.52 15.77
CA LEU A 325 -3.84 -15.44 15.80
C LEU A 325 -4.42 -16.03 17.10
N SER A 326 -3.87 -17.16 17.56
CA SER A 326 -4.25 -17.77 18.84
C SER A 326 -3.99 -16.86 20.03
N LYS A 327 -2.88 -16.12 20.05
CA LYS A 327 -2.64 -15.09 21.08
C LYS A 327 -3.70 -14.00 21.05
N ILE A 328 -3.98 -13.45 19.86
CA ILE A 328 -4.97 -12.37 19.68
C ILE A 328 -6.35 -12.79 20.21
N VAL A 329 -6.85 -13.96 19.80
CA VAL A 329 -8.18 -14.43 20.25
C VAL A 329 -8.20 -14.77 21.75
N ASN A 330 -7.08 -15.20 22.32
CA ASN A 330 -6.96 -15.55 23.73
C ASN A 330 -6.98 -14.35 24.67
N TYR A 331 -6.76 -13.12 24.19
CA TYR A 331 -7.06 -11.92 24.98
C TYR A 331 -8.52 -11.86 25.42
N GLY A 332 -9.42 -12.50 24.65
CA GLY A 332 -10.85 -12.49 24.94
C GLY A 332 -11.40 -11.06 25.01
N VAL A 333 -11.08 -10.24 24.01
CA VAL A 333 -11.70 -8.92 23.85
C VAL A 333 -13.11 -9.07 23.29
N LYS A 334 -13.98 -8.11 23.59
CA LYS A 334 -15.38 -8.17 23.15
C LYS A 334 -15.49 -8.11 21.63
N GLN A 335 -14.74 -7.19 21.00
CA GLN A 335 -14.81 -6.92 19.56
C GLN A 335 -13.42 -6.99 18.93
N ILE A 336 -13.33 -7.64 17.76
CA ILE A 336 -12.17 -7.58 16.88
C ILE A 336 -12.63 -7.07 15.52
N VAL A 337 -12.00 -6.00 15.03
CA VAL A 337 -12.17 -5.52 13.66
C VAL A 337 -10.99 -6.02 12.82
N TYR A 338 -11.30 -6.81 11.80
CA TYR A 338 -10.30 -7.38 10.89
C TYR A 338 -10.41 -6.71 9.53
N ILE A 339 -9.35 -6.01 9.11
CA ILE A 339 -9.18 -5.45 7.77
C ILE A 339 -8.26 -6.38 6.98
N SER A 340 -8.58 -6.70 5.72
CA SER A 340 -7.77 -7.63 4.93
C SER A 340 -7.80 -7.33 3.43
N CYS A 341 -6.61 -7.28 2.84
CA CYS A 341 -6.41 -7.19 1.39
C CYS A 341 -6.44 -8.55 0.65
N ASN A 342 -6.74 -9.64 1.37
CA ASN A 342 -6.80 -10.98 0.80
C ASN A 342 -7.98 -11.79 1.38
N PRO A 343 -9.11 -11.89 0.65
CA PRO A 343 -10.30 -12.58 1.15
C PRO A 343 -10.09 -14.08 1.40
N LYS A 344 -9.10 -14.71 0.74
CA LYS A 344 -8.82 -16.13 0.95
C LYS A 344 -8.22 -16.39 2.33
N THR A 345 -7.16 -15.66 2.68
CA THR A 345 -6.50 -15.80 3.99
C THR A 345 -7.37 -15.24 5.10
N LEU A 346 -8.18 -14.21 4.82
CA LEU A 346 -9.24 -13.76 5.73
C LEU A 346 -10.17 -14.93 6.09
N ALA A 347 -10.77 -15.60 5.11
CA ALA A 347 -11.70 -16.69 5.36
C ALA A 347 -11.07 -17.85 6.18
N GLU A 348 -9.78 -18.16 5.93
CA GLU A 348 -9.01 -19.13 6.72
C GLU A 348 -8.83 -18.68 8.18
N ASN A 349 -8.51 -17.41 8.41
CA ASN A 349 -8.39 -16.84 9.75
C ASN A 349 -9.75 -16.76 10.47
N LEU A 350 -10.83 -16.36 9.80
CA LEU A 350 -12.17 -16.29 10.39
C LEU A 350 -12.62 -17.67 10.90
N GLN A 351 -12.46 -18.71 10.09
CA GLN A 351 -12.74 -20.10 10.50
C GLN A 351 -11.93 -20.49 11.74
N PHE A 352 -10.65 -20.12 11.80
CA PHE A 352 -9.83 -20.38 12.98
C PHE A 352 -10.36 -19.63 14.21
N MET A 353 -10.72 -18.36 14.08
CA MET A 353 -11.25 -17.54 15.19
C MET A 353 -12.58 -18.08 15.73
N GLU A 354 -13.43 -18.68 14.89
CA GLU A 354 -14.66 -19.35 15.32
C GLU A 354 -14.40 -20.53 16.27
N LEU A 355 -13.32 -21.29 16.04
CA LEU A 355 -12.90 -22.38 16.95
C LEU A 355 -12.51 -21.86 18.33
N TYR A 356 -12.13 -20.58 18.43
CA TYR A 356 -11.81 -19.90 19.69
C TYR A 356 -12.99 -19.10 20.24
N GLY A 357 -14.22 -19.33 19.75
CA GLY A 357 -15.44 -18.75 20.31
C GLY A 357 -15.69 -17.29 19.92
N TYR A 358 -15.13 -16.82 18.79
CA TYR A 358 -15.59 -15.58 18.17
C TYR A 358 -16.67 -15.90 17.13
N GLU A 359 -17.65 -15.03 16.97
CA GLU A 359 -18.66 -15.10 15.93
C GLU A 359 -18.41 -14.00 14.90
N VAL A 360 -18.43 -14.35 13.62
CA VAL A 360 -18.42 -13.37 12.53
C VAL A 360 -19.77 -12.67 12.47
N LYS A 361 -19.81 -11.39 12.80
CA LYS A 361 -21.04 -10.59 12.78
C LYS A 361 -21.34 -10.00 11.42
N SER A 362 -20.31 -9.51 10.74
CA SER A 362 -20.43 -8.99 9.37
C SER A 362 -19.10 -9.03 8.64
N VAL A 363 -19.16 -9.16 7.31
CA VAL A 363 -18.05 -9.01 6.38
C VAL A 363 -18.51 -8.10 5.24
N LYS A 364 -17.78 -7.03 4.97
CA LYS A 364 -18.05 -6.14 3.83
C LYS A 364 -16.80 -6.00 2.98
N ALA A 365 -16.96 -6.19 1.67
CA ALA A 365 -15.87 -6.05 0.70
C ALA A 365 -15.84 -4.62 0.11
N TYR A 366 -14.66 -4.20 -0.31
CA TYR A 366 -14.39 -2.90 -0.89
C TYR A 366 -13.47 -3.05 -2.10
N ASP A 367 -13.85 -2.43 -3.20
CA ASP A 367 -12.98 -2.30 -4.36
C ASP A 367 -12.03 -1.10 -4.20
N ASN A 368 -10.87 -1.32 -3.59
CA ASN A 368 -9.83 -0.29 -3.51
C ASN A 368 -8.89 -0.30 -4.73
N PHE A 369 -8.98 -1.34 -5.57
CA PHE A 369 -8.12 -1.54 -6.73
C PHE A 369 -8.94 -1.88 -7.99
N PRO A 370 -9.69 -0.91 -8.54
CA PRO A 370 -10.34 -1.03 -9.84
C PRO A 370 -9.42 -1.60 -10.91
N MET A 371 -9.97 -2.31 -11.91
CA MET A 371 -9.23 -2.95 -13.01
C MET A 371 -8.31 -4.13 -12.61
N THR A 372 -8.19 -4.44 -11.32
CA THR A 372 -7.41 -5.57 -10.80
C THR A 372 -8.31 -6.65 -10.19
N LYS A 373 -7.75 -7.80 -9.81
CA LYS A 373 -8.44 -8.82 -9.00
C LYS A 373 -8.51 -8.53 -7.50
N HIS A 374 -7.79 -7.51 -7.00
CA HIS A 374 -7.66 -7.29 -5.57
C HIS A 374 -8.94 -6.75 -4.97
N VAL A 375 -9.23 -7.17 -3.74
CA VAL A 375 -10.40 -6.80 -2.95
C VAL A 375 -9.94 -6.62 -1.51
N GLU A 376 -10.36 -5.53 -0.90
CA GLU A 376 -10.22 -5.30 0.53
C GLU A 376 -11.49 -5.77 1.24
N CYS A 377 -11.38 -6.23 2.47
CA CYS A 377 -12.49 -6.69 3.29
C CYS A 377 -12.36 -6.12 4.69
N VAL A 378 -13.50 -5.76 5.29
CA VAL A 378 -13.62 -5.40 6.71
C VAL A 378 -14.59 -6.37 7.35
N CYS A 379 -14.19 -6.95 8.48
CA CYS A 379 -14.97 -7.91 9.22
C CYS A 379 -15.07 -7.49 10.70
N LEU A 380 -16.28 -7.60 11.26
CA LEU A 380 -16.50 -7.50 12.70
C LEU A 380 -16.65 -8.91 13.28
N LEU A 381 -15.83 -9.23 14.27
CA LEU A 381 -15.97 -10.42 15.10
C LEU A 381 -16.31 -10.02 16.53
N GLU A 382 -17.17 -10.80 17.17
CA GLU A 382 -17.50 -10.63 18.59
C GLU A 382 -17.30 -11.92 19.37
N LYS A 383 -16.82 -11.82 20.60
CA LYS A 383 -16.70 -12.98 21.49
C LYS A 383 -18.11 -13.48 21.87
N ARG A 384 -18.35 -14.79 21.74
CA ARG A 384 -19.59 -15.44 22.17
C ARG A 384 -19.73 -15.52 23.69
#